data_AF-A0A6N9P4N1-F1
#
_entry.id   AF-A0A6N9P4N1-F1
#
_cell.length_a   1.000
_cell.length_b   1.000
_cell.length_c   1.000
_cell.angle_alpha   90.00
_cell.angle_beta   90.00
_cell.angle_gamma   90.00
#
_symmetry.space_group_name_H-M   'P 1'
#
loop_
_entity.id
_entity.type
_entity.pdbx_description
1 polymer ?
#
loop_
_entity_poly.entity_id
_entity_poly.type
_entity_poly.pdbx_seq_one_letter_code
_entity_poly.pdbx_strand_id
1 'polypeptide(L)'
;MRGNISYWGIAADEPKRIEQHSAKSDVKMPLVVVGWSEADCRKWCESNSLLSPIYTDCARGGCWFCPQQRAESLRLLRKKYPEYWEIMLKWDSDSPMKFKPGRTLHDYETRFRLEDEGLLFPDDKVFRWDMLDQELNLRLF
;
A
#
# COMPACT_ATOMS: atom_id res chain seq x y z
N MET A 1 16.11 25.03 8.44
CA MET A 1 15.12 26.00 7.91
C MET A 1 14.42 26.66 9.09
N ARG A 2 14.71 27.93 9.40
CA ARG A 2 14.01 28.67 10.47
C ARG A 2 12.98 29.58 9.81
N GLY A 3 11.69 29.41 10.14
CA GLY A 3 10.62 30.33 9.74
C GLY A 3 9.48 29.77 8.87
N ASN A 4 9.50 28.49 8.47
CA ASN A 4 8.45 27.93 7.62
C ASN A 4 7.33 27.30 8.45
N ILE A 5 6.08 27.63 8.13
CA ILE A 5 4.89 26.95 8.69
C ILE A 5 4.51 25.81 7.75
N SER A 6 4.37 24.59 8.28
CA SER A 6 3.94 23.41 7.52
C SER A 6 2.50 23.04 7.88
N TYR A 7 1.65 22.84 6.88
CA TYR A 7 0.26 22.40 7.07
C TYR A 7 0.13 20.92 6.76
N TRP A 8 -0.26 20.12 7.74
CA TRP A 8 -0.36 18.66 7.62
C TRP A 8 -1.83 18.25 7.69
N GLY A 9 -2.26 17.45 6.71
CA GLY A 9 -3.60 16.86 6.66
C GLY A 9 -3.72 15.61 7.53
N ILE A 10 -3.54 15.77 8.84
CA ILE A 10 -3.82 14.72 9.83
C ILE A 10 -5.26 14.88 10.29
N ALA A 11 -6.07 13.83 10.17
CA ALA A 11 -7.47 13.88 10.57
C ALA A 11 -7.62 13.81 12.10
N ALA A 12 -8.75 14.30 12.62
CA ALA A 12 -9.01 14.38 14.06
C ALA A 12 -9.12 13.00 14.73
N ASP A 13 -9.46 11.96 13.97
CA ASP A 13 -9.57 10.56 14.40
C ASP A 13 -8.24 9.79 14.35
N GLU A 14 -7.11 10.47 14.16
CA GLU A 14 -5.76 9.87 14.15
C GLU A 14 -4.93 10.22 15.42
N PRO A 15 -5.36 9.83 16.64
CA PRO A 15 -4.83 10.34 17.90
C PRO A 15 -3.32 10.12 18.06
N LYS A 16 -2.82 8.96 17.59
CA LYS A 16 -1.39 8.62 17.66
C LYS A 16 -0.53 9.56 16.80
N ARG A 17 -1.00 9.97 15.63
CA ARG A 17 -0.25 10.90 14.76
C ARG A 17 -0.30 12.31 15.29
N ILE A 18 -1.44 12.71 15.88
CA ILE A 18 -1.59 14.01 16.55
C ILE A 18 -0.58 14.12 17.70
N GLU A 19 -0.52 13.12 18.57
CA GLU A 19 0.42 13.08 19.70
C GLU A 19 1.88 13.17 19.24
N GLN A 20 2.26 12.42 18.20
CA GLN A 20 3.61 12.43 17.64
C GLN A 20 4.06 13.78 17.07
N HIS A 21 3.12 14.67 16.75
CA HIS A 21 3.40 15.91 16.03
C HIS A 21 2.94 17.18 16.75
N SER A 22 2.26 17.05 17.88
CA SER A 22 1.77 18.16 18.71
C SER A 22 2.91 19.02 19.28
N ALA A 23 4.07 18.43 19.55
CA ALA A 23 5.24 19.14 20.07
C ALA A 23 5.95 20.02 19.02
N LYS A 24 5.58 19.92 17.74
CA LYS A 24 6.21 20.68 16.65
C LYS A 24 5.48 22.02 16.45
N SER A 25 6.10 23.10 16.91
CA SER A 25 5.51 24.45 16.86
C SER A 25 5.28 24.99 15.44
N ASP A 26 6.05 24.51 14.48
CA ASP A 26 6.04 24.88 13.06
C ASP A 26 5.01 24.09 12.23
N VAL A 27 4.41 23.05 12.82
CA VAL A 27 3.38 22.23 12.16
C VAL A 27 1.99 22.67 12.60
N LYS A 28 1.10 22.87 11.62
CA LYS A 28 -0.31 23.14 11.82
C LYS A 28 -1.12 21.97 11.27
N MET A 29 -2.16 21.57 12.01
CA MET A 29 -3.06 20.48 11.65
C MET A 29 -4.49 21.02 11.52
N PRO A 30 -4.86 21.64 10.39
CA PRO A 30 -6.16 22.31 10.23
C PRO A 30 -7.35 21.39 10.49
N LEU A 31 -7.27 20.14 10.01
CA LEU A 31 -8.35 19.15 10.16
C LEU A 31 -8.63 18.80 11.63
N VAL A 32 -7.59 18.78 12.47
CA VAL A 32 -7.73 18.61 13.92
C VAL A 32 -8.41 19.83 14.56
N VAL A 33 -8.06 21.04 14.12
CA VAL A 33 -8.66 22.29 14.61
C VAL A 33 -10.15 22.38 14.29
N VAL A 34 -10.56 21.94 13.10
CA VAL A 34 -11.98 21.90 12.70
C VAL A 34 -12.70 20.63 13.16
N GLY A 35 -12.00 19.67 13.77
CA GLY A 35 -12.57 18.42 14.26
C GLY A 35 -13.03 17.46 13.16
N TRP A 36 -12.45 17.52 11.97
CA TRP A 36 -12.83 16.67 10.83
C TRP A 36 -12.17 15.30 10.90
N SER A 37 -12.98 14.25 10.77
CA SER A 37 -12.51 12.88 10.60
C SER A 37 -12.10 12.59 9.14
N GLU A 38 -11.43 11.45 8.89
CA GLU A 38 -11.17 10.99 7.51
C GLU A 38 -12.47 10.84 6.69
N ALA A 39 -13.56 10.40 7.34
CA ALA A 39 -14.85 10.24 6.69
C ALA A 39 -15.46 11.59 6.27
N ASP A 40 -15.32 12.62 7.09
CA ASP A 40 -15.78 13.98 6.76
C ASP A 40 -14.97 14.57 5.61
N CYS A 41 -13.65 14.36 5.63
CA CYS A 41 -12.77 14.75 4.53
C CYS A 41 -13.17 14.07 3.21
N ARG A 42 -13.49 12.77 3.25
CA ARG A 42 -13.96 12.04 2.06
C ARG A 42 -15.25 12.60 1.50
N LYS A 43 -16.26 12.82 2.36
CA LYS A 43 -17.56 13.41 1.94
C LYS A 43 -17.39 14.79 1.33
N TRP A 44 -16.53 15.61 1.91
CA TRP A 44 -16.23 16.94 1.38
C TRP A 44 -15.56 16.85 0.02
N CYS A 45 -14.57 15.98 -0.16
CA CYS A 45 -13.91 15.76 -1.45
C CYS A 45 -14.88 15.23 -2.52
N GLU A 46 -15.78 14.32 -2.15
CA GLU A 46 -16.80 13.79 -3.06
C GLU A 46 -17.79 14.88 -3.51
N SER A 47 -18.27 15.69 -2.57
CA SER A 47 -19.22 16.79 -2.86
C SER A 47 -18.61 17.89 -3.75
N ASN A 48 -17.28 18.02 -3.76
CA ASN A 48 -16.55 19.03 -4.53
C ASN A 48 -15.87 18.45 -5.78
N SER A 49 -16.14 17.19 -6.15
CA SER A 49 -15.49 16.52 -7.30
C SER A 49 -13.96 16.50 -7.22
N LEU A 50 -13.41 16.41 -6.01
CA LEU A 50 -11.97 16.35 -5.72
C LEU A 50 -11.48 14.93 -5.41
N LEU A 51 -12.37 13.94 -5.44
CA LEU A 51 -11.99 12.54 -5.19
C LEU A 51 -11.22 11.97 -6.38
N SER A 52 -9.99 11.52 -6.14
CA SER A 52 -9.21 10.84 -7.17
C SER A 52 -9.82 9.47 -7.54
N PRO A 53 -9.80 9.06 -8.82
CA PRO A 53 -10.33 7.77 -9.26
C PRO A 53 -9.74 6.57 -8.52
N ILE A 54 -8.52 6.67 -8.00
CA ILE A 54 -7.85 5.59 -7.26
C ILE A 54 -8.62 5.14 -6.01
N TYR A 55 -9.44 6.03 -5.42
CA TYR A 55 -10.21 5.75 -4.21
C TYR A 55 -11.44 4.86 -4.43
N THR A 56 -11.66 4.43 -5.68
CA THR A 56 -12.63 3.39 -6.04
C THR A 56 -12.12 1.99 -5.70
N ASP A 57 -10.83 1.74 -5.96
CA ASP A 57 -10.24 0.41 -5.83
C ASP A 57 -9.30 0.28 -4.63
N CYS A 58 -8.67 1.38 -4.20
CA CYS A 58 -7.70 1.35 -3.12
C CYS A 58 -7.92 2.52 -2.15
N ALA A 59 -7.99 2.22 -0.86
CA ALA A 59 -8.09 3.24 0.19
C ALA A 59 -6.81 4.08 0.35
N ARG A 60 -5.66 3.59 -0.14
CA ARG A 60 -4.37 4.30 -0.04
C ARG A 60 -3.66 4.37 -1.38
N GLY A 61 -3.50 5.59 -1.86
CA GLY A 61 -2.66 5.91 -3.02
C GLY A 61 -1.21 6.08 -2.61
N GLY A 62 -0.34 5.19 -3.07
CA GLY A 62 1.11 5.37 -3.02
C GLY A 62 1.69 5.29 -4.43
N CYS A 63 3.01 5.43 -4.53
CA CYS A 63 3.69 5.15 -5.79
C CYS A 63 3.46 3.68 -6.19
N TRP A 64 3.12 3.41 -7.46
CA TRP A 64 2.78 2.07 -7.95
C TRP A 64 3.94 1.08 -7.86
N PHE A 65 5.20 1.54 -7.95
CA PHE A 65 6.40 0.71 -7.80
C PHE A 65 6.95 0.67 -6.37
N CYS A 66 6.21 1.14 -5.36
CA CYS A 66 6.74 1.25 -4.00
C CYS A 66 6.90 -0.13 -3.31
N PRO A 67 8.10 -0.47 -2.80
CA PRO A 67 8.35 -1.66 -1.98
C PRO A 67 7.45 -1.83 -0.75
N GLN A 68 6.88 -0.73 -0.23
CA GLN A 68 6.10 -0.73 1.01
C GLN A 68 4.60 -0.99 0.79
N GLN A 69 4.18 -1.21 -0.46
CA GLN A 69 2.80 -1.57 -0.77
C GLN A 69 2.38 -2.90 -0.14
N ARG A 70 1.08 -3.03 0.12
CA ARG A 70 0.49 -4.30 0.57
C ARG A 70 0.36 -5.29 -0.58
N ALA A 71 0.33 -6.58 -0.27
CA ALA A 71 0.13 -7.63 -1.27
C ALA A 71 -1.17 -7.44 -2.06
N GLU A 72 -2.25 -7.00 -1.41
CA GLU A 72 -3.52 -6.66 -2.06
C GLU A 72 -3.36 -5.60 -3.17
N SER A 73 -2.61 -4.53 -2.89
CA SER A 73 -2.33 -3.47 -3.87
C SER A 73 -1.49 -3.99 -5.03
N LEU A 74 -0.53 -4.88 -4.77
CA LEU A 74 0.27 -5.53 -5.82
C LEU A 74 -0.57 -6.46 -6.69
N ARG A 75 -1.51 -7.23 -6.11
CA ARG A 75 -2.47 -8.04 -6.87
C ARG A 75 -3.34 -7.18 -7.78
N LEU A 76 -3.87 -6.09 -7.24
CA LEU A 76 -4.68 -5.14 -8.00
C LEU A 76 -3.88 -4.56 -9.17
N LEU A 77 -2.63 -4.13 -8.90
CA LEU A 77 -1.72 -3.61 -9.92
C LEU A 77 -1.49 -4.64 -11.03
N ARG A 78 -1.13 -5.88 -10.67
CA ARG A 78 -0.93 -6.97 -11.62
C ARG A 78 -2.14 -7.24 -12.51
N LYS A 79 -3.36 -7.19 -11.94
CA LYS A 79 -4.60 -7.47 -12.67
C LYS A 79 -5.09 -6.31 -13.54
N LYS A 80 -4.98 -5.08 -13.05
CA LYS A 80 -5.51 -3.89 -13.74
C LYS A 80 -4.52 -3.22 -14.68
N TYR A 81 -3.23 -3.33 -14.39
CA TYR A 81 -2.14 -2.65 -15.10
C TYR A 81 -0.96 -3.61 -15.34
N PRO A 82 -1.16 -4.70 -16.10
CA PRO A 82 -0.13 -5.70 -16.37
C PRO A 82 1.13 -5.08 -17.00
N GLU A 83 1.00 -4.01 -17.79
CA GLU A 83 2.12 -3.30 -18.40
C GLU A 83 3.09 -2.71 -17.36
N TYR A 84 2.56 -2.21 -16.24
CA TYR A 84 3.39 -1.70 -15.14
C TYR A 84 4.00 -2.84 -14.33
N TRP A 85 3.27 -3.95 -14.20
CA TRP A 85 3.78 -5.14 -13.54
C TRP A 85 5.00 -5.71 -14.27
N GLU A 86 4.94 -5.84 -15.60
CA GLU A 86 6.07 -6.30 -16.42
C GLU A 86 7.30 -5.41 -16.29
N ILE A 87 7.11 -4.08 -16.22
CA ILE A 87 8.20 -3.14 -15.98
C ILE A 87 8.86 -3.41 -14.62
N MET A 88 8.06 -3.66 -13.57
CA MET A 88 8.61 -3.95 -12.25
C MET A 88 9.35 -5.29 -12.22
N LEU A 89 8.85 -6.32 -12.91
CA LEU A 89 9.55 -7.61 -13.01
C LEU A 89 10.92 -7.45 -13.67
N LYS A 90 10.99 -6.63 -14.73
CA LYS A 90 12.27 -6.28 -15.36
C LYS A 90 13.19 -5.55 -14.39
N TRP A 91 12.70 -4.52 -13.71
CA TRP A 91 13.51 -3.74 -12.77
C TRP A 91 13.98 -4.55 -11.56
N ASP A 92 13.19 -5.49 -11.07
CA ASP A 92 13.58 -6.38 -9.98
C ASP A 92 14.72 -7.32 -10.41
N SER A 93 14.73 -7.77 -11.67
CA SER A 93 15.84 -8.54 -12.25
C SER A 93 17.12 -7.70 -12.44
N ASP A 94 16.96 -6.43 -12.84
CA ASP A 94 18.09 -5.51 -13.05
C ASP A 94 18.67 -4.97 -11.72
N SER A 95 17.88 -5.00 -10.64
CA SER A 95 18.24 -4.43 -9.35
C SER A 95 19.11 -5.39 -8.52
N PRO A 96 20.22 -4.92 -7.92
CA PRO A 96 20.98 -5.72 -6.96
C PRO A 96 20.24 -5.91 -5.62
N MET A 97 19.16 -5.15 -5.41
CA MET A 97 18.35 -5.18 -4.19
C MET A 97 16.99 -5.82 -4.49
N LYS A 98 16.55 -6.70 -3.61
CA LYS A 98 15.22 -7.32 -3.68
C LYS A 98 14.11 -6.28 -3.52
N PHE A 99 13.02 -6.42 -4.27
CA PHE A 99 11.85 -5.54 -4.17
C PHE A 99 11.29 -5.39 -2.74
N LYS A 100 11.29 -6.46 -1.93
CA LYS A 100 10.93 -6.42 -0.51
C LYS A 100 11.99 -7.09 0.35
N PRO A 101 12.04 -6.81 1.67
CA PRO A 101 12.95 -7.51 2.57
C PRO A 101 12.80 -9.03 2.45
N GLY A 102 13.85 -9.69 1.95
CA GLY A 102 13.90 -11.13 1.77
C GLY A 102 13.22 -11.68 0.50
N ARG A 103 12.40 -10.91 -0.23
CA ARG A 103 11.59 -11.40 -1.34
C ARG A 103 11.68 -10.54 -2.60
N THR A 104 11.80 -11.22 -3.73
CA THR A 104 11.78 -10.63 -5.07
C THR A 104 10.35 -10.39 -5.52
N LEU A 105 10.14 -9.59 -6.55
CA LEU A 105 8.84 -9.46 -7.18
C LEU A 105 8.43 -10.74 -7.92
N HIS A 106 9.40 -11.51 -8.43
CA HIS A 106 9.18 -12.82 -9.03
C HIS A 106 8.59 -13.85 -8.04
N ASP A 107 8.95 -13.76 -6.76
CA ASP A 107 8.31 -14.57 -5.70
C ASP A 107 6.82 -14.22 -5.57
N TYR A 108 6.47 -12.94 -5.68
CA TYR A 108 5.08 -12.49 -5.67
C TYR A 108 4.34 -12.90 -6.94
N GLU A 109 4.98 -12.84 -8.10
CA GLU A 109 4.38 -13.35 -9.35
C GLU A 109 4.02 -14.82 -9.22
N THR A 110 4.95 -15.64 -8.72
CA THR A 110 4.71 -17.07 -8.49
C THR A 110 3.55 -17.29 -7.53
N ARG A 111 3.53 -16.56 -6.41
CA ARG A 111 2.43 -16.62 -5.45
C ARG A 111 1.09 -16.25 -6.10
N PHE A 112 1.03 -15.15 -6.85
CA PHE A 112 -0.22 -14.68 -7.44
C PHE A 112 -0.72 -15.60 -8.56
N ARG A 113 0.19 -16.22 -9.31
CA ARG A 113 -0.16 -17.28 -10.26
C ARG A 113 -0.81 -18.48 -9.56
N LEU A 114 -0.25 -18.93 -8.44
CA LEU A 114 -0.84 -20.02 -7.63
C LEU A 114 -2.19 -19.62 -7.01
N GLU A 115 -2.36 -18.35 -6.63
CA GLU A 115 -3.66 -17.81 -6.20
C GLU A 115 -4.68 -17.84 -7.34
N ASP A 116 -4.28 -17.52 -8.58
CA ASP A 116 -5.16 -17.57 -9.75
C ASP A 116 -5.50 -19.03 -10.17
N GLU A 117 -4.58 -19.97 -9.94
CA GLU A 117 -4.79 -21.42 -10.16
C GLU A 117 -5.66 -22.09 -9.06
N GLY A 118 -6.06 -21.33 -8.02
CA GLY A 118 -6.88 -21.83 -6.92
C GLY A 118 -6.13 -22.71 -5.91
N LEU A 119 -4.79 -22.76 -6.01
CA LEU A 119 -3.92 -23.54 -5.13
C LEU A 119 -3.61 -22.78 -3.83
N LEU A 120 -3.72 -21.45 -3.85
CA LEU A 120 -3.60 -20.58 -2.69
C LEU A 120 -4.80 -19.64 -2.59
N PHE A 121 -5.18 -19.28 -1.37
CA PHE A 121 -6.20 -18.26 -1.14
C PHE A 121 -5.54 -16.90 -0.82
N PRO A 122 -5.97 -15.80 -1.46
CA PRO A 122 -5.42 -14.46 -1.20
C PRO A 122 -5.46 -14.03 0.27
N ASP A 123 -6.47 -14.49 1.00
CA ASP A 123 -6.74 -14.16 2.41
C ASP A 123 -6.34 -15.29 3.38
N ASP A 124 -5.50 -16.24 2.92
CA ASP A 124 -5.01 -17.31 3.78
C ASP A 124 -4.12 -16.74 4.92
N LYS A 125 -4.69 -16.70 6.13
CA LYS A 125 -4.00 -16.26 7.36
C LYS A 125 -2.85 -17.18 7.76
N VAL A 126 -2.86 -18.42 7.28
CA VAL A 126 -1.85 -19.44 7.57
C VAL A 126 -0.72 -19.41 6.55
N PHE A 127 -0.84 -18.66 5.45
CA PHE A 127 0.21 -18.55 4.44
C PHE A 127 1.57 -18.19 5.08
N ARG A 128 2.58 -18.98 4.78
CA ARG A 128 3.99 -18.72 5.10
C ARG A 128 4.80 -18.90 3.83
N TRP A 129 5.78 -18.03 3.62
CA TRP A 129 6.62 -18.11 2.43
C TRP A 129 7.40 -19.42 2.35
N ASP A 130 7.79 -19.98 3.50
CA ASP A 130 8.46 -21.28 3.59
C ASP A 130 7.66 -22.42 2.94
N MET A 131 6.33 -22.28 2.81
CA MET A 131 5.49 -23.25 2.09
C MET A 131 5.83 -23.32 0.61
N LEU A 132 6.25 -22.20 0.00
CA LEU A 132 6.65 -22.12 -1.40
C LEU A 132 8.13 -22.47 -1.62
N ASP A 133 8.95 -22.32 -0.59
CA ASP A 133 10.40 -22.57 -0.67
C ASP A 133 10.76 -24.07 -0.47
N GLN A 134 9.84 -24.89 0.04
CA GLN A 134 10.06 -26.32 0.30
C GLN A 134 9.89 -27.16 -0.97
N GLU A 135 10.79 -28.12 -1.19
CA GLU A 135 10.77 -29.05 -2.34
C GLU A 135 9.49 -29.90 -2.42
N LEU A 136 8.81 -30.14 -1.29
CA LEU A 136 7.52 -30.82 -1.23
C LEU A 136 6.47 -29.90 -0.60
N ASN A 137 5.66 -29.26 -1.45
CA ASN A 137 4.58 -28.43 -0.98
C ASN A 137 3.30 -29.25 -0.83
N LEU A 138 3.08 -29.83 0.36
CA LEU A 138 1.95 -30.71 0.70
C LEU A 138 0.56 -30.06 0.58
N ARG A 139 0.46 -28.76 0.24
CA ARG A 139 -0.80 -28.08 -0.07
C ARG A 139 -1.13 -28.05 -1.56
N LEU A 140 -0.17 -28.33 -2.42
CA LEU A 140 -0.35 -28.42 -3.87
C LEU A 140 -0.72 -29.85 -4.33
N PHE A 141 -0.81 -30.80 -3.39
CA PHE A 141 -1.13 -32.21 -3.60
C PHE A 141 -2.26 -32.64 -2.67
#